data_AF-A0A4Q2RAZ6-F1
#
_entry.id   AF-A0A4Q2RAZ6-F1
#
_cell.length_a   1.000
_cell.length_b   1.000
_cell.length_c   1.000
_cell.angle_alpha   90.00
_cell.angle_beta   90.00
_cell.angle_gamma   90.00
#
_symmetry.space_group_name_H-M   'P 1'
#
loop_
_entity.id
_entity.type
_entity.pdbx_description
1 polymer ?
#
loop_
_entity_poly.entity_id
_entity_poly.type
_entity_poly.pdbx_seq_one_letter_code
_entity_poly.pdbx_strand_id
1 'polypeptide(L)'
;MRILITNDDGIHAPGLAVLERVARQLSDDVVVVAPETDQSGVAHSLSLNDPLRLREVSEGRYAIKGTPTDCVIMAVNTILEGRRPDLILSGINRGQNVAEDVTYSGTIAAAMEGTLLGVPSIALSQAYGPDTGRQNPHWDCGEAHAAETVRRILDVGIPSGTLVNVNFPNCPAEAVAGLEVTTQGLRDTALMQVHAREDGRGNPYYWIGFARGTFTPVEGSDLEALRHRRISVTPLRLDLTDRDTHARYVKAFG
;
A
#
# COMPACT_ATOMS: atom_id res chain seq x y z
N MET A 1 -16.91 12.98 7.50
CA MET A 1 -15.83 11.98 7.61
C MET A 1 -14.52 12.67 7.32
N ARG A 2 -13.55 12.73 8.22
CA ARG A 2 -12.21 13.23 7.90
C ARG A 2 -11.36 12.12 7.31
N ILE A 3 -10.73 12.37 6.17
CA ILE A 3 -9.83 11.42 5.51
C ILE A 3 -8.40 11.94 5.60
N LEU A 4 -7.50 11.13 6.16
CA LEU A 4 -6.06 11.34 6.02
C LEU A 4 -5.56 10.53 4.83
N ILE A 5 -4.83 11.17 3.92
CA ILE A 5 -4.16 10.48 2.81
C ILE A 5 -2.63 10.57 2.93
N THR A 6 -1.94 9.49 2.56
CA THR A 6 -0.48 9.35 2.53
C THR A 6 -0.06 8.42 1.39
N ASN A 7 1.25 8.23 1.18
CA ASN A 7 1.83 7.25 0.25
C ASN A 7 3.30 6.93 0.62
N ASP A 8 3.97 6.13 -0.22
CA ASP A 8 5.42 5.95 -0.22
C ASP A 8 6.14 6.52 -1.45
N ASP A 9 5.45 6.86 -2.54
CA ASP A 9 6.06 7.53 -3.70
C ASP A 9 6.45 9.01 -3.45
N GLY A 10 5.96 9.62 -2.36
CA GLY A 10 6.24 10.99 -1.94
C GLY A 10 5.16 12.03 -2.30
N ILE A 11 5.28 13.23 -1.71
CA ILE A 11 4.27 14.30 -1.71
C ILE A 11 3.94 14.86 -3.10
N HIS A 12 4.84 14.70 -4.07
CA HIS A 12 4.69 15.17 -5.45
C HIS A 12 4.32 14.05 -6.43
N ALA A 13 4.05 12.83 -5.94
CA ALA A 13 3.75 11.69 -6.79
C ALA A 13 2.40 11.83 -7.51
N PRO A 14 2.30 11.41 -8.79
CA PRO A 14 1.04 11.46 -9.53
C PRO A 14 -0.04 10.57 -8.89
N GLY A 15 0.34 9.41 -8.34
CA GLY A 15 -0.58 8.51 -7.65
C GLY A 15 -1.23 9.11 -6.40
N LEU A 16 -0.51 9.99 -5.69
CA LEU A 16 -1.07 10.72 -4.54
C LEU A 16 -2.08 11.79 -5.00
N ALA A 17 -1.81 12.46 -6.12
CA ALA A 17 -2.75 13.39 -6.72
C ALA A 17 -4.04 12.68 -7.19
N VAL A 18 -3.93 11.46 -7.71
CA VAL A 18 -5.08 10.60 -8.02
C VAL A 18 -5.84 10.24 -6.74
N LEU A 19 -5.14 9.80 -5.69
CA LEU A 19 -5.78 9.47 -4.42
C LEU A 19 -6.51 10.66 -3.79
N GLU A 20 -5.95 11.87 -3.89
CA GLU A 20 -6.62 13.06 -3.40
C GLU A 20 -7.94 13.32 -4.13
N ARG A 21 -7.98 13.17 -5.46
CA ARG A 21 -9.22 13.28 -6.24
C ARG A 21 -10.24 12.23 -5.84
N VAL A 22 -9.80 10.99 -5.61
CA VAL A 22 -10.65 9.89 -5.11
C VAL A 22 -11.19 10.22 -3.71
N ALA A 23 -10.34 10.65 -2.78
CA ALA A 23 -10.73 10.99 -1.41
C ALA A 23 -11.75 12.14 -1.38
N ARG A 24 -11.60 13.13 -2.26
CA ARG A 24 -12.55 14.25 -2.39
C ARG A 24 -13.93 13.84 -2.93
N GLN A 25 -14.06 12.68 -3.57
CA GLN A 25 -15.38 12.11 -3.90
C GLN A 25 -16.07 11.43 -2.69
N LEU A 26 -15.35 11.28 -1.58
CA LEU A 26 -15.82 10.64 -0.36
C LEU A 26 -16.04 11.65 0.77
N SER A 27 -15.29 12.75 0.79
CA SER A 27 -15.42 13.81 1.78
C SER A 27 -14.78 15.13 1.33
N ASP A 28 -15.30 16.23 1.84
CA ASP A 28 -14.70 17.57 1.71
C ASP A 28 -13.54 17.80 2.69
N ASP A 29 -13.47 17.03 3.79
CA ASP A 29 -12.44 17.11 4.84
C ASP A 29 -11.32 16.10 4.58
N VAL A 30 -10.37 16.50 3.73
CA VAL A 30 -9.21 15.69 3.32
C VAL A 30 -7.91 16.40 3.73
N VAL A 31 -7.04 15.68 4.44
CA VAL A 31 -5.71 16.14 4.83
C VAL A 31 -4.65 15.23 4.19
N VAL A 32 -3.61 15.83 3.61
CA VAL A 32 -2.51 15.11 2.95
C VAL A 32 -1.26 15.22 3.80
N VAL A 33 -0.69 14.09 4.19
CA VAL A 33 0.61 14.03 4.87
C VAL A 33 1.41 12.91 4.22
N ALA A 34 2.51 13.23 3.54
CA ALA A 34 3.27 12.24 2.78
C ALA A 34 4.79 12.48 2.87
N PRO A 35 5.62 11.47 2.52
CA PRO A 35 7.06 11.63 2.51
C PRO A 35 7.53 12.73 1.56
N GLU A 36 8.64 13.38 1.89
CA GLU A 36 9.30 14.38 1.03
C GLU A 36 9.82 13.75 -0.29
N THR A 37 10.25 12.49 -0.24
CA THR A 37 10.85 11.74 -1.36
C THR A 37 10.29 10.33 -1.44
N ASP A 38 10.57 9.61 -2.54
CA ASP A 38 10.26 8.19 -2.70
C ASP A 38 10.88 7.35 -1.55
N GLN A 39 10.05 6.49 -0.96
CA GLN A 39 10.35 5.57 0.15
C GLN A 39 9.99 4.12 -0.23
N SER A 40 10.11 3.75 -1.49
CA SER A 40 9.84 2.38 -1.95
C SER A 40 10.70 1.37 -1.18
N GLY A 41 10.07 0.34 -0.61
CA GLY A 41 10.75 -0.78 0.04
C GLY A 41 11.20 -0.53 1.49
N VAL A 42 10.77 0.56 2.13
CA VAL A 42 11.11 0.83 3.55
C VAL A 42 10.31 -0.02 4.55
N ALA A 43 9.33 -0.81 4.09
CA ALA A 43 8.44 -1.61 4.92
C ALA A 43 7.77 -0.78 6.05
N HIS A 44 7.39 -1.43 7.15
CA HIS A 44 6.83 -0.78 8.35
C HIS A 44 7.92 -0.29 9.31
N SER A 45 8.82 0.54 8.80
CA SER A 45 9.90 1.16 9.58
C SER A 45 9.48 2.48 10.24
N LEU A 46 10.21 2.86 11.30
CA LEU A 46 10.06 4.10 12.07
C LEU A 46 11.40 4.83 12.15
N SER A 47 11.39 6.15 12.00
CA SER A 47 12.60 6.97 12.15
C SER A 47 12.86 7.28 13.62
N LEU A 48 13.66 6.42 14.30
CA LEU A 48 13.96 6.57 15.72
C LEU A 48 15.28 7.30 16.02
N ASN A 49 16.24 7.24 15.10
CA ASN A 49 17.59 7.77 15.31
C ASN A 49 17.81 9.16 14.69
N ASP A 50 16.91 9.59 13.81
CA ASP A 50 16.98 10.85 13.09
C ASP A 50 15.72 11.68 13.36
N PRO A 51 15.85 13.01 13.54
CA PRO A 51 14.69 13.87 13.75
C PRO A 51 13.86 14.00 12.48
N LEU A 52 12.53 13.91 12.62
CA LEU A 52 11.59 14.21 11.56
C LEU A 52 11.55 15.72 11.26
N ARG A 53 11.40 16.07 9.98
CA ARG A 53 11.21 17.46 9.52
C ARG A 53 9.84 17.56 8.86
N LEU A 54 9.01 18.47 9.35
CA LEU A 54 7.70 18.81 8.79
C LEU A 54 7.82 20.06 7.92
N ARG A 55 7.20 20.04 6.74
CA ARG A 55 7.06 21.18 5.85
C ARG A 55 5.63 21.28 5.36
N GLU A 56 4.97 22.40 5.58
CA GLU A 56 3.69 22.69 4.94
C GLU A 56 3.93 23.08 3.48
N VAL A 57 3.31 22.34 2.56
CA VAL A 57 3.43 22.57 1.11
C VAL A 57 2.36 23.55 0.65
N SER A 58 1.16 23.38 1.18
CA SER A 58 0.00 24.27 1.03
C SER A 58 -0.97 23.97 2.16
N GLU A 59 -2.04 24.75 2.30
CA GLU A 59 -3.09 24.48 3.28
C GLU A 59 -3.60 23.03 3.18
N GLY A 60 -3.56 22.31 4.30
CA GLY A 60 -3.98 20.90 4.37
C GLY A 60 -3.03 19.89 3.69
N ARG A 61 -1.85 20.31 3.20
CA ARG A 61 -0.84 19.43 2.58
C ARG A 61 0.52 19.58 3.25
N TYR A 62 1.03 18.48 3.79
CA TYR A 62 2.27 18.44 4.56
C TYR A 62 3.24 17.38 4.01
N ALA A 63 4.51 17.76 3.92
CA ALA A 63 5.61 16.86 3.58
C ALA A 63 6.42 16.54 4.85
N ILE A 64 6.77 15.26 5.02
CA ILE A 64 7.62 14.79 6.11
C ILE A 64 8.91 14.22 5.54
N LYS A 65 10.07 14.65 6.05
CA LYS A 65 11.31 13.90 5.84
C LYS A 65 11.31 12.67 6.76
N GLY A 66 10.70 11.58 6.30
CA GLY A 66 10.53 10.34 7.05
C GLY A 66 9.82 9.27 6.21
N THR A 67 9.44 8.17 6.85
CA THR A 67 8.73 7.03 6.25
C THR A 67 7.22 7.31 6.13
N PRO A 68 6.46 6.49 5.38
CA PRO A 68 4.99 6.56 5.36
C PRO A 68 4.38 6.37 6.76
N THR A 69 4.97 5.50 7.59
CA THR A 69 4.61 5.30 8.99
C THR A 69 4.74 6.59 9.80
N ASP A 70 5.90 7.26 9.67
CA ASP A 70 6.17 8.52 10.35
C ASP A 70 5.15 9.59 9.93
N CYS A 71 4.73 9.60 8.65
CA CYS A 71 3.70 10.52 8.16
C CYS A 71 2.35 10.31 8.88
N VAL A 72 1.92 9.06 9.05
CA VAL A 72 0.67 8.74 9.75
C VAL A 72 0.74 9.16 11.23
N ILE A 73 1.85 8.85 11.90
CA ILE A 73 2.07 9.22 13.31
C ILE A 73 2.07 10.74 13.47
N MET A 74 2.84 11.46 12.63
CA MET A 74 2.90 12.92 12.65
C MET A 74 1.54 13.56 12.37
N ALA A 75 0.78 12.99 11.44
CA ALA A 75 -0.57 13.44 11.13
C ALA A 75 -1.49 13.34 12.35
N VAL A 76 -1.60 12.15 12.94
CA VAL A 76 -2.55 11.86 14.02
C VAL A 76 -2.15 12.56 15.33
N ASN A 77 -0.86 12.58 15.66
CA ASN A 77 -0.40 13.05 16.97
C ASN A 77 -0.01 14.52 17.01
N THR A 78 0.22 15.17 15.85
CA THR A 78 0.70 16.55 15.82
C THR A 78 -0.14 17.42 14.89
N ILE A 79 -0.23 17.09 13.60
CA ILE A 79 -0.84 17.98 12.59
C ILE A 79 -2.35 18.13 12.80
N LEU A 80 -3.02 17.03 13.15
CA LEU A 80 -4.46 17.04 13.36
C LEU A 80 -4.86 17.56 14.74
N GLU A 81 -3.96 17.82 15.68
CA GLU A 81 -4.28 18.45 16.98
C GLU A 81 -5.47 17.81 17.73
N GLY A 82 -5.52 16.46 17.77
CA GLY A 82 -6.59 15.70 18.44
C GLY A 82 -7.86 15.49 17.60
N ARG A 83 -7.92 16.10 16.41
CA ARG A 83 -9.00 16.02 15.42
C ARG A 83 -8.80 14.75 14.56
N ARG A 84 -8.90 13.57 15.20
CA ARG A 84 -8.61 12.25 14.60
C ARG A 84 -9.27 12.03 13.22
N PRO A 85 -8.58 11.34 12.28
CA PRO A 85 -9.21 10.94 11.03
C PRO A 85 -10.19 9.79 11.26
N ASP A 86 -11.24 9.75 10.46
CA ASP A 86 -12.22 8.66 10.43
C ASP A 86 -11.76 7.53 9.48
N LEU A 87 -10.89 7.87 8.52
CA LEU A 87 -10.36 6.96 7.51
C LEU A 87 -8.92 7.36 7.15
N ILE A 88 -8.06 6.37 6.99
CA ILE A 88 -6.73 6.54 6.40
C ILE A 88 -6.69 5.83 5.05
N LEU A 89 -6.29 6.55 4.00
CA LEU A 89 -6.03 5.98 2.69
C LEU A 89 -4.53 6.13 2.37
N SER A 90 -3.89 5.05 1.98
CA SER A 90 -2.48 5.05 1.58
C SER A 90 -2.34 4.68 0.11
N GLY A 91 -1.71 5.52 -0.70
CA GLY A 91 -1.51 5.30 -2.14
C GLY A 91 -1.83 6.53 -3.02
N ILE A 92 -2.33 6.38 -4.25
CA ILE A 92 -2.36 5.12 -5.01
C ILE A 92 -0.92 4.81 -5.42
N ASN A 93 -0.39 3.67 -4.97
CA ASN A 93 0.98 3.28 -5.25
C ASN A 93 1.23 3.07 -6.74
N ARG A 94 2.41 3.46 -7.22
CA ARG A 94 2.90 3.13 -8.56
C ARG A 94 3.46 1.71 -8.59
N GLY A 95 2.56 0.74 -8.68
CA GLY A 95 2.87 -0.68 -8.69
C GLY A 95 1.95 -1.43 -7.75
N GLN A 96 1.69 -2.69 -8.07
CA GLN A 96 0.90 -3.58 -7.23
C GLN A 96 1.67 -3.94 -5.94
N ASN A 97 0.96 -4.09 -4.83
CA ASN A 97 1.46 -4.66 -3.59
C ASN A 97 0.66 -5.91 -3.29
N VAL A 98 1.14 -7.06 -3.77
CA VAL A 98 0.45 -8.36 -3.73
C VAL A 98 1.39 -9.44 -3.24
N ALA A 99 0.82 -10.55 -2.78
CA ALA A 99 1.58 -11.70 -2.31
C ALA A 99 2.61 -11.32 -1.24
N GLU A 100 3.85 -11.76 -1.35
CA GLU A 100 4.91 -11.46 -0.40
C GLU A 100 5.32 -9.97 -0.34
N ASP A 101 5.02 -9.16 -1.36
CA ASP A 101 5.34 -7.71 -1.36
C ASP A 101 4.63 -6.95 -0.24
N VAL A 102 3.54 -7.53 0.28
CA VAL A 102 2.73 -6.97 1.37
C VAL A 102 3.59 -6.59 2.58
N THR A 103 4.62 -7.37 2.91
CA THR A 103 5.47 -7.14 4.08
C THR A 103 6.55 -6.09 3.86
N TYR A 104 6.89 -5.79 2.61
CA TYR A 104 7.93 -4.82 2.24
C TYR A 104 7.37 -3.46 1.82
N SER A 105 6.06 -3.38 1.61
CA SER A 105 5.37 -2.22 1.07
C SER A 105 5.27 -1.07 2.08
N GLY A 106 5.78 0.11 1.70
CA GLY A 106 5.59 1.35 2.45
C GLY A 106 4.14 1.85 2.37
N THR A 107 3.50 1.70 1.22
CA THR A 107 2.07 1.98 1.05
C THR A 107 1.22 1.17 2.04
N ILE A 108 1.43 -0.15 2.18
CA ILE A 108 0.68 -0.97 3.14
C ILE A 108 1.09 -0.65 4.57
N ALA A 109 2.36 -0.40 4.85
CA ALA A 109 2.84 -0.01 6.18
C ALA A 109 2.12 1.22 6.76
N ALA A 110 1.84 2.24 5.94
CA ALA A 110 1.02 3.37 6.39
C ALA A 110 -0.41 2.96 6.80
N ALA A 111 -1.04 2.02 6.09
CA ALA A 111 -2.34 1.49 6.48
C ALA A 111 -2.26 0.58 7.72
N MET A 112 -1.14 -0.16 7.89
CA MET A 112 -0.86 -0.90 9.13
C MET A 112 -0.79 0.04 10.32
N GLU A 113 -0.07 1.16 10.20
CA GLU A 113 0.06 2.16 11.25
C GLU A 113 -1.29 2.79 11.62
N GLY A 114 -2.08 3.17 10.63
CA GLY A 114 -3.44 3.68 10.86
C GLY A 114 -4.31 2.68 11.63
N THR A 115 -4.19 1.39 11.29
CA THR A 115 -4.91 0.30 11.94
C THR A 115 -4.43 0.06 13.38
N LEU A 116 -3.12 0.16 13.65
CA LEU A 116 -2.57 0.12 15.02
C LEU A 116 -3.07 1.27 15.88
N LEU A 117 -3.22 2.45 15.28
CA LEU A 117 -3.86 3.59 15.92
C LEU A 117 -5.38 3.41 16.04
N GLY A 118 -5.97 2.31 15.57
CA GLY A 118 -7.41 2.05 15.67
C GLY A 118 -8.26 2.90 14.72
N VAL A 119 -7.69 3.33 13.59
CA VAL A 119 -8.42 4.01 12.51
C VAL A 119 -8.61 3.03 11.34
N PRO A 120 -9.83 2.90 10.78
CA PRO A 120 -10.05 2.14 9.55
C PRO A 120 -9.09 2.59 8.45
N SER A 121 -8.39 1.63 7.83
CA SER A 121 -7.29 1.95 6.92
C SER A 121 -7.31 1.08 5.66
N ILE A 122 -7.08 1.72 4.52
CA ILE A 122 -7.09 1.06 3.20
C ILE A 122 -5.81 1.45 2.43
N ALA A 123 -5.08 0.46 1.95
CA ALA A 123 -3.95 0.63 1.03
C ALA A 123 -4.44 0.44 -0.42
N LEU A 124 -4.03 1.31 -1.33
CA LEU A 124 -4.45 1.32 -2.73
C LEU A 124 -3.24 1.32 -3.65
N SER A 125 -3.24 0.42 -4.64
CA SER A 125 -2.10 0.18 -5.51
C SER A 125 -2.54 -0.01 -6.97
N GLN A 126 -1.85 0.63 -7.91
CA GLN A 126 -2.13 0.49 -9.35
C GLN A 126 -1.09 -0.43 -9.99
N ALA A 127 -1.51 -1.58 -10.51
CA ALA A 127 -0.64 -2.45 -11.28
C ALA A 127 -0.23 -1.79 -12.60
N TYR A 128 0.98 -2.11 -13.06
CA TYR A 128 1.47 -1.77 -14.39
C TYR A 128 2.05 -3.01 -15.07
N GLY A 129 2.12 -2.99 -16.40
CA GLY A 129 2.57 -4.11 -17.20
C GLY A 129 3.68 -3.71 -18.17
N PRO A 130 4.12 -4.65 -19.03
CA PRO A 130 5.13 -4.39 -20.04
C PRO A 130 4.75 -3.31 -21.07
N ASP A 131 3.45 -3.12 -21.27
CA ASP A 131 2.82 -2.17 -22.20
C ASP A 131 2.83 -0.73 -21.69
N THR A 132 2.54 -0.53 -20.40
CA THR A 132 2.55 0.79 -19.74
C THR A 132 3.90 1.15 -19.13
N GLY A 133 4.58 0.14 -18.58
CA GLY A 133 5.78 0.31 -17.76
C GLY A 133 5.50 1.09 -16.47
N ARG A 134 6.56 1.28 -15.66
CA ARG A 134 6.46 2.04 -14.40
C ARG A 134 6.15 3.53 -14.64
N GLN A 135 6.46 4.08 -15.81
CA GLN A 135 6.36 5.53 -16.05
C GLN A 135 4.93 6.03 -16.25
N ASN A 136 4.06 5.21 -16.86
CA ASN A 136 2.71 5.62 -17.21
C ASN A 136 1.70 4.48 -16.96
N PRO A 137 1.50 4.05 -15.70
CA PRO A 137 0.47 3.07 -15.38
C PRO A 137 -0.92 3.61 -15.72
N HIS A 138 -1.91 2.72 -15.82
CA HIS A 138 -3.32 3.07 -16.01
C HIS A 138 -3.92 3.74 -14.76
N TRP A 139 -3.50 4.97 -14.46
CA TRP A 139 -4.03 5.76 -13.34
C TRP A 139 -5.54 5.98 -13.45
N ASP A 140 -6.07 6.00 -14.67
CA ASP A 140 -7.49 6.08 -14.97
C ASP A 140 -8.29 4.91 -14.36
N CYS A 141 -7.70 3.71 -14.31
CA CYS A 141 -8.31 2.55 -13.68
C CYS A 141 -8.52 2.77 -12.18
N GLY A 142 -7.45 3.12 -11.45
CA GLY A 142 -7.55 3.44 -10.04
C GLY A 142 -8.50 4.62 -9.78
N GLU A 143 -8.41 5.69 -10.58
CA GLU A 143 -9.23 6.89 -10.43
C GLU A 143 -10.73 6.61 -10.62
N ALA A 144 -11.10 5.80 -11.62
CA ALA A 144 -12.49 5.51 -11.93
C ALA A 144 -13.16 4.59 -10.90
N HIS A 145 -12.41 3.66 -10.31
CA HIS A 145 -12.98 2.58 -9.50
C HIS A 145 -12.74 2.74 -7.99
N ALA A 146 -11.70 3.45 -7.56
CA ALA A 146 -11.29 3.46 -6.15
C ALA A 146 -12.35 4.03 -5.20
N ALA A 147 -13.02 5.13 -5.55
CA ALA A 147 -14.00 5.75 -4.66
C ALA A 147 -15.16 4.79 -4.36
N GLU A 148 -15.65 4.09 -5.38
CA GLU A 148 -16.72 3.11 -5.21
C GLU A 148 -16.25 1.87 -4.44
N THR A 149 -15.05 1.37 -4.73
CA THR A 149 -14.46 0.27 -3.95
C THR A 149 -14.34 0.63 -2.47
N VAL A 150 -13.86 1.84 -2.15
CA VAL A 150 -13.74 2.33 -0.77
C VAL A 150 -15.12 2.44 -0.10
N ARG A 151 -16.14 3.01 -0.77
CA ARG A 151 -17.51 3.07 -0.21
C ARG A 151 -18.03 1.69 0.15
N ARG A 152 -17.94 0.73 -0.77
CA ARG A 152 -18.41 -0.65 -0.53
C ARG A 152 -17.70 -1.33 0.63
N ILE A 153 -16.39 -1.08 0.81
CA ILE A 153 -15.63 -1.58 1.96
C ILE A 153 -16.15 -0.94 3.26
N LEU A 154 -16.35 0.38 3.27
CA LEU A 154 -16.82 1.11 4.46
C LEU A 154 -18.26 0.74 4.85
N ASP A 155 -19.14 0.53 3.87
CA ASP A 155 -20.54 0.15 4.10
C ASP A 155 -20.65 -1.22 4.78
N VAL A 156 -19.74 -2.15 4.45
CA VAL A 156 -19.64 -3.46 5.12
C VAL A 156 -18.92 -3.33 6.48
N GLY A 157 -17.95 -2.42 6.57
CA GLY A 157 -17.17 -2.14 7.75
C GLY A 157 -15.82 -2.88 7.77
N ILE A 158 -14.84 -2.27 8.45
CA ILE A 158 -13.51 -2.84 8.66
C ILE A 158 -13.38 -3.21 10.14
N PRO A 159 -13.25 -4.51 10.49
CA PRO A 159 -13.06 -4.93 11.87
C PRO A 159 -11.78 -4.34 12.48
N SER A 160 -11.79 -4.12 13.79
CA SER A 160 -10.59 -3.68 14.52
C SER A 160 -9.40 -4.62 14.30
N GLY A 161 -8.20 -4.06 14.14
CA GLY A 161 -6.98 -4.82 13.86
C GLY A 161 -6.89 -5.38 12.43
N THR A 162 -7.80 -5.00 11.54
CA THR A 162 -7.80 -5.37 10.12
C THR A 162 -7.59 -4.12 9.26
N LEU A 163 -6.72 -4.23 8.25
CA LEU A 163 -6.61 -3.26 7.17
C LEU A 163 -7.06 -3.91 5.85
N VAL A 164 -7.39 -3.11 4.84
CA VAL A 164 -7.76 -3.63 3.52
C VAL A 164 -6.74 -3.22 2.48
N ASN A 165 -6.18 -4.19 1.77
CA ASN A 165 -5.28 -3.95 0.65
C ASN A 165 -6.05 -4.08 -0.67
N VAL A 166 -6.00 -3.04 -1.50
CA VAL A 166 -6.71 -2.96 -2.77
C VAL A 166 -5.71 -2.78 -3.91
N ASN A 167 -5.79 -3.66 -4.91
CA ASN A 167 -4.98 -3.56 -6.12
C ASN A 167 -5.87 -3.42 -7.36
N PHE A 168 -5.57 -2.43 -8.19
CA PHE A 168 -6.22 -2.21 -9.47
C PHE A 168 -5.41 -2.87 -10.59
N PRO A 169 -6.06 -3.55 -11.56
CA PRO A 169 -5.38 -4.25 -12.63
C PRO A 169 -4.72 -3.29 -13.63
N ASN A 170 -3.70 -3.78 -14.35
CA ASN A 170 -3.07 -3.04 -15.45
C ASN A 170 -3.95 -3.13 -16.71
N CYS A 171 -4.99 -2.31 -16.76
CA CYS A 171 -5.83 -2.12 -17.94
C CYS A 171 -6.56 -0.76 -17.87
N PRO A 172 -7.08 -0.24 -18.99
CA PRO A 172 -8.00 0.90 -18.96
C PRO A 172 -9.22 0.65 -18.06
N ALA A 173 -9.81 1.72 -17.53
CA ALA A 173 -10.94 1.64 -16.62
C ALA A 173 -12.12 0.81 -17.15
N GLU A 174 -12.45 0.92 -18.44
CA GLU A 174 -13.55 0.20 -19.10
C GLU A 174 -13.28 -1.31 -19.28
N ALA A 175 -12.02 -1.74 -19.16
CA ALA A 175 -11.61 -3.12 -19.34
C ALA A 175 -11.57 -3.93 -18.03
N VAL A 176 -11.89 -3.29 -16.89
CA VAL A 176 -11.98 -3.94 -15.58
C VAL A 176 -13.12 -4.95 -15.57
N ALA A 177 -12.78 -6.21 -15.32
CA ALA A 177 -13.70 -7.36 -15.40
C ALA A 177 -14.50 -7.59 -14.10
N GLY A 178 -14.34 -6.73 -13.10
CA GLY A 178 -15.07 -6.77 -11.83
C GLY A 178 -14.17 -6.60 -10.61
N LEU A 179 -14.72 -6.92 -9.45
CA LEU A 179 -14.03 -6.90 -8.16
C LEU A 179 -14.09 -8.29 -7.55
N GLU A 180 -12.99 -8.70 -6.93
CA GLU A 180 -12.85 -9.99 -6.26
C GLU A 180 -12.28 -9.80 -4.85
N VAL A 181 -12.92 -10.44 -3.87
CA VAL A 181 -12.34 -10.55 -2.52
C VAL A 181 -11.34 -11.69 -2.55
N THR A 182 -10.10 -11.38 -2.23
CA THR A 182 -8.95 -12.26 -2.51
C THR A 182 -8.21 -12.67 -1.25
N THR A 183 -7.45 -13.76 -1.37
CA THR A 183 -6.42 -14.14 -0.41
C THR A 183 -5.06 -13.57 -0.84
N GLN A 184 -4.14 -13.40 0.12
CA GLN A 184 -2.76 -13.05 -0.19
C GLN A 184 -2.11 -14.23 -0.93
N GLY A 185 -1.63 -13.98 -2.15
CA GLY A 185 -0.95 -15.00 -2.94
C GLY A 185 0.50 -15.26 -2.50
N LEU A 186 1.19 -16.09 -3.26
CA LEU A 186 2.61 -16.36 -3.10
C LEU A 186 3.23 -16.52 -4.48
N ARG A 187 4.33 -15.81 -4.75
CA ARG A 187 5.12 -16.05 -5.96
C ARG A 187 6.11 -17.19 -5.75
N ASP A 188 6.56 -17.75 -6.87
CA ASP A 188 7.66 -18.69 -6.85
C ASP A 188 8.95 -17.99 -6.40
N THR A 189 9.48 -18.37 -5.22
CA THR A 189 10.69 -17.80 -4.64
C THR A 189 11.93 -18.09 -5.50
N ALA A 190 11.87 -19.08 -6.39
CA ALA A 190 12.92 -19.34 -7.39
C ALA A 190 13.09 -18.17 -8.39
N LEU A 191 12.15 -17.24 -8.44
CA LEU A 191 12.26 -16.04 -9.26
C LEU A 191 13.15 -14.98 -8.62
N MET A 192 13.50 -15.05 -7.33
CA MET A 192 14.43 -14.08 -6.75
C MET A 192 15.85 -14.32 -7.28
N GLN A 193 16.44 -13.28 -7.87
CA GLN A 193 17.77 -13.32 -8.49
C GLN A 193 18.68 -12.23 -7.91
N VAL A 194 19.96 -12.56 -7.84
CA VAL A 194 21.02 -11.61 -7.50
C VAL A 194 21.87 -11.40 -8.75
N HIS A 195 21.80 -10.19 -9.31
CA HIS A 195 22.56 -9.82 -10.50
C HIS A 195 23.88 -9.17 -10.10
N ALA A 196 24.98 -9.89 -10.29
CA ALA A 196 26.33 -9.38 -10.08
C ALA A 196 26.78 -8.47 -11.23
N ARG A 197 27.49 -7.41 -10.89
CA ARG A 197 28.12 -6.43 -11.79
C ARG A 197 29.41 -5.92 -11.16
N GLU A 198 30.22 -5.21 -11.96
CA GLU A 198 31.40 -4.49 -11.50
C GLU A 198 31.25 -3.01 -11.85
N ASP A 199 31.74 -2.13 -10.98
CA ASP A 199 31.83 -0.70 -11.27
C ASP A 199 33.00 -0.38 -12.21
N GLY A 200 33.17 0.89 -12.60
CA GLY A 200 34.27 1.30 -13.48
C GLY A 200 35.68 1.12 -12.90
N ARG A 201 35.82 0.71 -11.64
CA ARG A 201 37.08 0.40 -10.95
C ARG A 201 37.25 -1.10 -10.68
N GLY A 202 36.32 -1.94 -11.14
CA GLY A 202 36.34 -3.39 -10.90
C GLY A 202 35.82 -3.81 -9.52
N ASN A 203 35.19 -2.92 -8.75
CA ASN A 203 34.58 -3.33 -7.48
C ASN A 203 33.25 -4.04 -7.74
N PRO A 204 33.00 -5.22 -7.16
CA PRO A 204 31.75 -5.93 -7.36
C PRO A 204 30.60 -5.24 -6.63
N TYR A 205 29.44 -5.20 -7.28
CA TYR A 205 28.16 -4.84 -6.66
C TYR A 205 27.04 -5.76 -7.16
N TYR A 206 25.93 -5.79 -6.43
CA TYR A 206 24.85 -6.75 -6.65
C TYR A 206 23.49 -6.05 -6.63
N TRP A 207 22.64 -6.37 -7.58
CA TRP A 207 21.23 -6.01 -7.55
C TRP A 207 20.38 -7.20 -7.15
N ILE A 208 19.49 -7.02 -6.19
CA ILE A 208 18.40 -7.96 -5.95
C ILE A 208 17.30 -7.62 -6.94
N GLY A 209 16.83 -8.62 -7.69
CA GLY A 209 15.74 -8.49 -8.63
C GLY A 209 14.88 -9.75 -8.65
N PHE A 210 13.76 -9.66 -9.35
CA PHE A 210 12.91 -10.81 -9.60
C PHE A 210 12.93 -11.13 -11.10
N ALA A 211 13.24 -12.38 -11.44
CA ALA A 211 13.14 -12.90 -12.77
C ALA A 211 11.69 -12.83 -13.25
N ARG A 212 11.51 -12.53 -14.53
CA ARG A 212 10.22 -12.74 -15.19
C ARG A 212 10.05 -14.24 -15.40
N GLY A 213 9.07 -14.83 -14.73
CA GLY A 213 8.71 -16.22 -14.90
C GLY A 213 7.20 -16.37 -15.04
N THR A 214 6.77 -17.41 -15.74
CA THR A 214 5.39 -17.86 -15.72
C THR A 214 5.21 -18.75 -14.51
N PHE A 215 4.41 -18.32 -13.56
CA PHE A 215 3.88 -19.19 -12.52
C PHE A 215 2.35 -19.17 -12.60
N THR A 216 1.73 -20.18 -11.99
CA THR A 216 0.28 -20.24 -11.83
C THR A 216 -0.04 -19.82 -10.40
N PRO A 217 -0.50 -18.57 -10.17
CA PRO A 217 -1.15 -18.14 -8.94
C PRO A 217 -2.24 -19.11 -8.52
N VAL A 218 -2.41 -19.19 -7.20
CA VAL A 218 -3.49 -19.92 -6.55
C VAL A 218 -4.82 -19.28 -6.91
N GLU A 219 -5.84 -20.11 -7.12
CA GLU A 219 -7.21 -19.64 -7.36
C GLU A 219 -7.71 -18.76 -6.20
N GLY A 220 -8.33 -17.63 -6.52
CA GLY A 220 -8.82 -16.65 -5.53
C GLY A 220 -7.72 -15.84 -4.84
N SER A 221 -6.48 -15.87 -5.35
CA SER A 221 -5.41 -14.99 -4.87
C SER A 221 -5.46 -13.61 -5.52
N ASP A 222 -4.88 -12.63 -4.84
CA ASP A 222 -4.66 -11.28 -5.36
C ASP A 222 -3.98 -11.27 -6.74
N LEU A 223 -2.95 -12.10 -6.91
CA LEU A 223 -2.24 -12.33 -8.17
C LEU A 223 -3.14 -12.85 -9.29
N GLU A 224 -4.06 -13.77 -8.99
CA GLU A 224 -4.98 -14.30 -9.99
C GLU A 224 -6.01 -13.25 -10.42
N ALA A 225 -6.61 -12.55 -9.46
CA ALA A 225 -7.59 -11.52 -9.74
C ALA A 225 -7.03 -10.44 -10.68
N LEU A 226 -5.82 -9.93 -10.40
CA LEU A 226 -5.18 -8.94 -11.26
C LEU A 226 -4.90 -9.48 -12.66
N ARG A 227 -4.50 -10.76 -12.79
CA ARG A 227 -4.30 -11.40 -14.10
C ARG A 227 -5.61 -11.48 -14.90
N HIS A 228 -6.73 -11.69 -14.23
CA HIS A 228 -8.07 -11.69 -14.82
C HIS A 228 -8.69 -10.29 -14.94
N ARG A 229 -7.90 -9.22 -14.80
CA ARG A 229 -8.34 -7.81 -14.87
C ARG A 229 -9.43 -7.47 -13.85
N ARG A 230 -9.40 -8.12 -12.69
CA ARG A 230 -10.30 -7.80 -11.57
C ARG A 230 -9.55 -6.97 -10.54
N ILE A 231 -10.29 -6.08 -9.88
CA ILE A 231 -9.82 -5.38 -8.69
C ILE A 231 -9.73 -6.40 -7.56
N SER A 232 -8.55 -6.52 -6.96
CA SER A 232 -8.31 -7.39 -5.80
C SER A 232 -8.57 -6.61 -4.51
N VAL A 233 -9.32 -7.21 -3.59
CA VAL A 233 -9.58 -6.69 -2.25
C VAL A 233 -9.20 -7.76 -1.22
N THR A 234 -8.08 -7.57 -0.54
CA THR A 234 -7.55 -8.53 0.44
C THR A 234 -7.59 -7.91 1.84
N PRO A 235 -8.41 -8.42 2.78
CA PRO A 235 -8.34 -8.02 4.18
C PRO A 235 -7.09 -8.65 4.83
N LEU A 236 -6.29 -7.85 5.53
CA LEU A 236 -5.04 -8.26 6.17
C LEU A 236 -5.09 -8.00 7.68
N ARG A 237 -4.53 -8.92 8.47
CA ARG A 237 -4.42 -8.78 9.93
C ARG A 237 -3.01 -8.38 10.35
N LEU A 238 -2.93 -7.64 11.44
CA LEU A 238 -1.66 -7.26 12.09
C LEU A 238 -1.20 -8.28 13.13
N ASP A 239 -2.13 -9.05 13.69
CA ASP A 239 -1.80 -10.17 14.58
C ASP A 239 -1.26 -11.33 13.74
N LEU A 240 0.07 -11.43 13.68
CA LEU A 240 0.81 -12.46 12.94
C LEU A 240 0.87 -13.80 13.69
N THR A 241 0.17 -13.96 14.81
CA THR A 241 0.14 -15.23 15.55
C THR A 241 -0.52 -16.31 14.69
N ASP A 242 0.25 -17.32 14.30
CA ASP A 242 -0.30 -18.56 13.75
C ASP A 242 -1.07 -19.30 14.84
N ARG A 243 -2.40 -19.22 14.76
CA ARG A 243 -3.30 -19.77 15.78
C ARG A 243 -3.27 -21.29 15.86
N ASP A 244 -3.03 -21.97 14.73
CA ASP A 244 -2.96 -23.43 14.68
C ASP A 244 -1.67 -23.91 15.33
N THR A 245 -0.54 -23.28 15.02
CA THR A 245 0.74 -23.59 15.68
C THR A 245 0.73 -23.21 17.15
N HIS A 246 0.15 -22.06 17.51
CA HIS A 246 -0.03 -21.66 18.91
C HIS A 246 -0.82 -22.73 19.70
N ALA A 247 -1.94 -23.22 19.16
CA ALA A 247 -2.74 -24.26 19.81
C ALA A 247 -1.95 -25.58 19.99
N ARG A 248 -1.12 -25.95 19.00
CA ARG A 248 -0.22 -27.11 19.11
C ARG A 248 0.81 -26.94 20.22
N TYR A 249 1.40 -25.75 20.36
CA TYR A 249 2.38 -25.45 21.41
C TYR A 249 1.76 -25.44 22.80
N VAL A 250 0.57 -24.87 22.97
CA VAL A 250 -0.18 -24.94 24.23
C VAL A 250 -0.38 -26.40 24.67
N LYS A 251 -0.74 -27.29 23.74
CA LYS A 251 -0.92 -28.72 24.04
C LYS A 251 0.40 -29.46 24.33
N ALA A 252 1.50 -29.04 23.70
CA ALA A 252 2.79 -29.73 23.83
C ALA A 252 3.59 -29.29 25.06
N PHE A 253 3.43 -28.03 25.50
CA PHE A 253 4.19 -27.43 26.59
C PHE A 253 3.36 -27.24 27.87
N GLY A 254 2.04 -27.41 27.80
CA GLY A 254 1.09 -27.30 28.92
C GLY A 254 0.63 -28.67 29.41
#